data_AF-A0A105T3A6-F1
#
_entry.id   AF-A0A105T3A6-F1
#
_cell.length_a   1.000
_cell.length_b   1.000
_cell.length_c   1.000
_cell.angle_alpha   90.00
_cell.angle_beta   90.00
_cell.angle_gamma   90.00
#
_symmetry.space_group_name_H-M   'P 1'
#
loop_
_entity.id
_entity.type
_entity.pdbx_description
1 polymer ?
#
loop_
_entity_poly.entity_id
_entity_poly.type
_entity_poly.pdbx_seq_one_letter_code
_entity_poly.pdbx_strand_id
1 'polypeptide(L)'
;MDMEYTQGYSFRAELYWRDTRMFKHRIGASLDDSTIFKTNDGWLFAGIDNYTQFNGVVRVREVIKMDFWLGCYVRAGQYFFDIRCISLTRDEPFFAARLEPSRNGFLGWYIPEDDRRQPSEAQLWQLEGFDPAHLAVGYWLNGMTLRSPRGHAVKRLYQQGFPYLSESSSGEDGILMIKVVQVGQGYPFP
;
A
#
# COMPACT_ATOMS: atom_id res chain seq x y z
N MET A 1 -19.72 -13.77 -13.24
CA MET A 1 -19.78 -13.77 -11.76
C MET A 1 -19.21 -12.45 -11.31
N ASP A 2 -19.98 -11.71 -10.54
CA ASP A 2 -19.58 -10.40 -10.04
C ASP A 2 -18.58 -10.56 -8.89
N MET A 3 -17.78 -9.53 -8.64
CA MET A 3 -16.87 -9.51 -7.49
C MET A 3 -17.66 -9.27 -6.21
N GLU A 4 -17.49 -10.15 -5.23
CA GLU A 4 -18.16 -10.04 -3.93
C GLU A 4 -17.20 -9.50 -2.88
N TYR A 5 -17.57 -8.43 -2.18
CA TYR A 5 -16.81 -7.95 -1.04
C TYR A 5 -16.95 -8.92 0.15
N THR A 6 -15.82 -9.33 0.74
CA THR A 6 -15.81 -10.27 1.86
C THR A 6 -15.15 -9.65 3.08
N GLN A 7 -15.97 -9.19 4.02
CA GLN A 7 -15.50 -8.56 5.26
C GLN A 7 -14.60 -9.49 6.09
N GLY A 8 -14.93 -10.78 6.18
CA GLY A 8 -14.12 -11.77 6.92
C GLY A 8 -12.68 -11.92 6.41
N TYR A 9 -12.45 -11.57 5.13
CA TYR A 9 -11.14 -11.59 4.48
C TYR A 9 -10.48 -10.21 4.37
N SER A 10 -11.14 -9.18 4.91
CA SER A 10 -10.66 -7.81 4.94
C SER A 10 -9.97 -7.51 6.26
N PHE A 11 -8.86 -6.78 6.22
CA PHE A 11 -7.99 -6.61 7.39
C PHE A 11 -7.22 -5.30 7.36
N ARG A 12 -6.72 -4.91 8.53
CA ARG A 12 -5.74 -3.83 8.69
C ARG A 12 -4.37 -4.43 8.92
N ALA A 13 -3.33 -3.86 8.32
CA ALA A 13 -1.97 -4.35 8.47
C ALA A 13 -0.91 -3.25 8.43
N GLU A 14 0.24 -3.55 9.01
CA GLU A 14 1.50 -2.90 8.69
C GLU A 14 2.12 -3.60 7.48
N LEU A 15 2.53 -2.83 6.46
CA LEU A 15 3.18 -3.36 5.27
C LEU A 15 4.70 -3.19 5.36
N TYR A 16 5.43 -4.18 4.86
CA TYR A 16 6.88 -4.21 4.86
C TYR A 16 7.42 -4.72 3.53
N TRP A 17 8.53 -4.14 3.10
CA TRP A 17 9.29 -4.61 1.96
C TRP A 17 10.51 -5.38 2.43
N ARG A 18 10.66 -6.62 1.97
CA ARG A 18 11.89 -7.39 2.17
C ARG A 18 12.71 -7.36 0.89
N ASP A 19 13.91 -6.81 0.99
CA ASP A 19 14.84 -6.79 -0.12
C ASP A 19 15.62 -8.09 -0.30
N THR A 20 16.40 -8.17 -1.38
CA THR A 20 17.23 -9.33 -1.73
C THR A 20 18.30 -9.66 -0.69
N ARG A 21 18.61 -8.73 0.22
CA ARG A 21 19.56 -8.93 1.33
C ARG A 21 18.84 -9.32 2.62
N MET A 22 17.55 -9.64 2.54
CA MET A 22 16.69 -10.04 3.66
C MET A 22 16.44 -8.93 4.70
N PHE A 23 16.78 -7.68 4.40
CA PHE A 23 16.41 -6.58 5.28
C PHE A 23 14.94 -6.23 5.12
N LYS A 24 14.29 -6.02 6.27
CA LYS A 24 12.89 -5.62 6.36
C LYS A 24 12.78 -4.11 6.51
N HIS A 25 12.14 -3.48 5.55
CA HIS A 25 11.86 -2.04 5.55
C HIS A 25 10.37 -1.83 5.78
N ARG A 26 9.99 -1.05 6.80
CA ARG A 26 8.58 -0.68 6.97
C ARG A 26 8.19 0.24 5.83
N ILE A 27 7.08 -0.06 5.17
CA ILE A 27 6.58 0.76 4.10
C ILE A 27 6.03 2.05 4.70
N GLY A 28 6.49 3.17 4.16
CA GLY A 28 6.17 4.51 4.62
C GLY A 28 5.74 5.43 3.49
N ALA A 29 5.26 6.59 3.89
CA ALA A 29 4.60 7.54 3.02
C ALA A 29 5.15 8.94 3.14
N SER A 30 5.44 9.63 2.03
CA SER A 30 5.68 11.07 2.09
C SER A 30 4.38 11.83 2.33
N LEU A 31 4.40 12.74 3.30
CA LEU A 31 3.41 13.80 3.47
C LEU A 31 4.02 15.14 3.03
N ASP A 32 3.23 15.95 2.31
CA ASP A 32 3.52 17.37 2.10
C ASP A 32 2.64 18.17 3.07
N ASP A 33 3.27 18.92 3.97
CA ASP A 33 2.61 19.73 5.02
C ASP A 33 1.76 20.88 4.46
N SER A 34 1.96 21.26 3.20
CA SER A 34 1.26 22.41 2.60
C SER A 34 -0.06 22.07 1.94
N THR A 35 -0.27 20.81 1.54
CA THR A 35 -1.53 20.34 0.97
C THR A 35 -1.65 18.84 1.20
N ILE A 36 -2.40 18.47 2.23
CA ILE A 36 -2.76 17.09 2.51
C ILE A 36 -3.60 16.57 1.32
N PHE A 37 -2.92 15.91 0.38
CA PHE A 37 -3.48 15.13 -0.74
C PHE A 37 -4.25 15.88 -1.83
N LYS A 38 -4.00 17.18 -2.06
CA LYS A 38 -4.46 17.85 -3.29
C LYS A 38 -3.51 17.71 -4.48
N THR A 39 -2.23 17.42 -4.22
CA THR A 39 -1.23 17.16 -5.25
C THR A 39 -0.76 15.71 -5.18
N ASN A 40 -0.47 15.13 -6.34
CA ASN A 40 -0.17 13.72 -6.64
C ASN A 40 1.15 13.18 -6.03
N ASP A 41 1.50 13.61 -4.81
CA ASP A 41 2.84 13.55 -4.25
C ASP A 41 3.03 12.54 -3.10
N GLY A 42 1.98 11.79 -2.75
CA GLY A 42 1.98 10.78 -1.70
C GLY A 42 2.65 9.48 -2.13
N TRP A 43 3.96 9.51 -2.40
CA TRP A 43 4.70 8.34 -2.87
C TRP A 43 4.98 7.32 -1.77
N LEU A 44 5.06 6.06 -2.18
CA LEU A 44 5.42 4.93 -1.34
C LEU A 44 6.93 4.69 -1.30
N PHE A 45 7.46 4.47 -0.10
CA PHE A 45 8.87 4.21 0.13
C PHE A 45 9.11 2.92 0.90
N ALA A 46 10.21 2.24 0.54
CA ALA A 46 10.62 0.96 1.09
C ALA A 46 12.15 0.89 1.30
N GLY A 47 12.65 1.55 2.34
CA GLY A 47 14.07 1.52 2.69
C GLY A 47 14.36 2.03 4.10
N ILE A 48 15.63 2.30 4.39
CA ILE A 48 16.06 2.86 5.67
C ILE A 48 15.32 4.19 5.91
N ASP A 49 14.70 4.30 7.09
CA ASP A 49 13.97 5.48 7.57
C ASP A 49 14.96 6.57 8.04
N ASN A 50 15.75 7.10 7.10
CA ASN A 50 16.73 8.17 7.35
C ASN A 50 16.30 9.55 6.80
N TYR A 51 15.12 9.63 6.19
CA TYR A 51 14.61 10.84 5.52
C TYR A 51 14.16 11.93 6.50
N THR A 52 14.00 11.61 7.79
CA THR A 52 13.66 12.56 8.86
C THR A 52 14.87 13.27 9.46
N GLN A 53 16.11 12.88 9.08
CA GLN A 53 17.33 13.31 9.82
C GLN A 53 18.36 14.13 9.04
N PHE A 54 18.20 14.43 7.74
CA PHE A 54 19.29 15.06 6.95
C PHE A 54 19.02 16.48 6.44
N ASN A 55 19.79 17.43 7.00
CA ASN A 55 19.96 18.81 6.55
C ASN A 55 20.74 18.89 5.23
N GLY A 56 20.05 18.90 4.08
CA GLY A 56 20.71 19.30 2.83
C GLY A 56 19.98 18.93 1.55
N VAL A 57 19.10 19.82 1.11
CA VAL A 57 18.61 19.93 -0.29
C VAL A 57 17.74 18.76 -0.79
N VAL A 58 16.75 18.35 0.01
CA VAL A 58 15.47 17.85 -0.53
C VAL A 58 14.36 18.56 0.24
N ARG A 59 13.44 19.20 -0.48
CA ARG A 59 12.32 19.94 0.10
C ARG A 59 11.44 18.99 0.94
N VAL A 60 11.52 19.12 2.26
CA VAL A 60 10.44 18.94 3.26
C VAL A 60 9.37 17.91 2.88
N ARG A 61 9.69 16.62 2.93
CA ARG A 61 8.68 15.56 2.94
C ARG A 61 8.96 14.63 4.11
N GLU A 62 8.18 14.76 5.17
CA GLU A 62 8.21 13.79 6.27
C GLU A 62 7.72 12.45 5.73
N VAL A 63 8.53 11.40 5.88
CA VAL A 63 8.09 10.04 5.59
C VAL A 63 7.50 9.46 6.88
N ILE A 64 6.19 9.29 6.90
CA ILE A 64 5.51 8.70 8.06
C ILE A 64 5.26 7.22 7.85
N LYS A 65 5.32 6.46 8.95
CA LYS A 65 4.91 5.07 8.96
C LYS A 65 3.39 5.00 8.90
N MET A 66 2.88 4.16 8.00
CA MET A 66 1.45 3.99 7.79
C MET A 66 1.00 2.59 8.21
N ASP A 67 -0.29 2.51 8.50
CA ASP A 67 -1.03 1.26 8.43
C ASP A 67 -1.89 1.28 7.17
N PHE A 68 -2.36 0.10 6.79
CA PHE A 68 -3.10 -0.11 5.56
C PHE A 68 -4.36 -0.90 5.86
N TRP A 69 -5.49 -0.47 5.30
CA TRP A 69 -6.68 -1.29 5.19
C TRP A 69 -6.65 -2.03 3.85
N LEU A 70 -6.96 -3.32 3.86
CA LEU A 70 -7.04 -4.19 2.71
C LEU A 70 -8.45 -4.78 2.65
N GLY A 71 -9.28 -4.22 1.76
CA GLY A 71 -10.64 -4.70 1.50
C GLY A 71 -10.64 -5.81 0.46
N CYS A 72 -11.05 -7.01 0.85
CA CYS A 72 -11.01 -8.18 -0.01
C CYS A 72 -12.28 -8.31 -0.86
N TYR A 73 -12.09 -8.57 -2.15
CA TYR A 73 -13.10 -8.95 -3.13
C TYR A 73 -12.77 -10.33 -3.69
N VAL A 74 -13.78 -11.19 -3.80
CA VAL A 74 -13.62 -12.56 -4.27
C VAL A 74 -14.31 -12.72 -5.62
N ARG A 75 -13.61 -13.32 -6.59
CA ARG A 75 -14.19 -13.75 -7.86
C ARG A 75 -13.59 -15.07 -8.30
N ALA A 76 -14.43 -16.07 -8.51
CA ALA A 76 -14.01 -17.40 -8.98
C ALA A 76 -12.85 -18.00 -8.14
N GLY A 77 -12.89 -17.80 -6.81
CA GLY A 77 -11.86 -18.27 -5.88
C GLY A 77 -10.57 -17.46 -5.86
N GLN A 78 -10.47 -16.38 -6.65
CA GLN A 78 -9.35 -15.44 -6.62
C GLN A 78 -9.66 -14.27 -5.69
N TYR A 79 -8.61 -13.76 -5.05
CA TYR A 79 -8.67 -12.66 -4.09
C TYR A 79 -8.07 -11.39 -4.65
N PHE A 80 -8.82 -10.30 -4.54
CA PHE A 80 -8.47 -8.97 -5.03
C PHE A 80 -8.63 -7.97 -3.90
N PHE A 81 -7.78 -6.95 -3.84
CA PHE A 81 -7.71 -6.05 -2.69
C PHE A 81 -7.80 -4.59 -3.09
N ASP A 82 -8.72 -3.86 -2.46
CA ASP A 82 -8.65 -2.41 -2.37
C ASP A 82 -7.73 -2.06 -1.21
N ILE A 83 -6.63 -1.37 -1.50
CA ILE A 83 -5.62 -1.04 -0.51
C ILE A 83 -5.68 0.45 -0.22
N ARG A 84 -5.94 0.79 1.04
CA ARG A 84 -6.12 2.17 1.51
C ARG A 84 -5.19 2.46 2.66
N CYS A 85 -4.76 3.70 2.73
CA CYS A 85 -3.86 4.15 3.79
C CYS A 85 -4.62 4.50 5.06
N ILE A 86 -3.95 4.33 6.18
CA ILE A 86 -4.40 4.76 7.49
C ILE A 86 -3.24 5.52 8.12
N SER A 87 -3.42 6.84 8.29
CA SER A 87 -2.49 7.62 9.10
C SER A 87 -2.65 7.26 10.57
N LEU A 88 -1.53 7.01 11.25
CA LEU A 88 -1.49 6.74 12.69
C LEU A 88 -1.44 8.01 13.54
N THR A 89 -1.16 9.15 12.91
CA THR A 89 -0.93 10.43 13.60
C THR A 89 -2.17 11.31 13.66
N ARG A 90 -3.28 10.88 13.05
CA ARG A 90 -4.55 11.59 13.08
C ARG A 90 -5.57 10.85 13.91
N ASP A 91 -6.38 11.62 14.63
CA ASP A 91 -7.46 11.11 15.48
C ASP A 91 -8.54 10.35 14.67
N GLU A 92 -8.62 10.60 13.35
CA GLU A 92 -9.50 9.87 12.45
C GLU A 92 -8.70 9.14 11.34
N PRO A 93 -8.90 7.82 11.17
CA PRO A 93 -8.29 7.08 10.08
C PRO A 93 -8.76 7.60 8.71
N PHE A 94 -7.81 8.05 7.88
CA PHE A 94 -8.09 8.69 6.60
C PHE A 94 -8.18 7.67 5.45
N PHE A 95 -9.38 7.14 5.21
CA PHE A 95 -9.59 6.07 4.23
C PHE A 95 -9.91 6.53 2.79
N ALA A 96 -9.93 7.82 2.52
CA ALA A 96 -10.29 8.34 1.21
C ALA A 96 -9.22 8.06 0.13
N ALA A 97 -7.95 7.93 0.53
CA ALA A 97 -6.87 7.72 -0.42
C ALA A 97 -6.62 6.22 -0.69
N ARG A 98 -6.62 5.86 -1.97
CA ARG A 98 -6.34 4.51 -2.48
C ARG A 98 -4.92 4.42 -2.97
N LEU A 99 -4.33 3.25 -2.78
CA LEU A 99 -3.09 2.89 -3.44
C LEU A 99 -3.34 2.77 -4.95
N GLU A 100 -2.68 3.61 -5.74
CA GLU A 100 -2.72 3.54 -7.21
C GLU A 100 -1.33 3.78 -7.79
N PRO A 101 -1.04 3.23 -8.98
CA PRO A 101 0.19 3.53 -9.69
C PRO A 101 0.02 4.82 -10.51
N SER A 102 1.03 5.68 -10.48
CA SER A 102 1.10 6.85 -11.34
C SER A 102 1.29 6.48 -12.82
N ARG A 103 1.21 7.50 -13.69
CA ARG A 103 1.53 7.37 -15.12
C ARG A 103 2.93 6.78 -15.38
N ASN A 104 3.88 7.07 -14.49
CA ASN A 104 5.27 6.58 -14.61
C ASN A 104 5.53 5.31 -13.78
N GLY A 105 4.49 4.70 -13.23
CA GLY A 105 4.57 3.42 -12.51
C GLY A 105 4.90 3.53 -11.02
N PHE A 106 5.31 4.69 -10.51
CA PHE A 106 5.49 4.90 -9.07
C PHE A 106 4.18 4.69 -8.33
N LEU A 107 4.23 3.99 -7.20
CA LEU A 107 3.08 3.77 -6.34
C LEU A 107 2.92 4.96 -5.40
N GLY A 108 1.69 5.44 -5.30
CA GLY A 108 1.31 6.45 -4.33
C GLY A 108 -0.14 6.29 -3.89
N TRP A 109 -0.58 7.17 -3.00
CA TRP A 109 -1.98 7.24 -2.59
C TRP A 109 -2.64 8.46 -3.19
N TYR A 110 -3.76 8.18 -3.85
CA TYR A 110 -4.54 9.16 -4.57
C TYR A 110 -5.94 9.17 -3.98
N ILE A 111 -6.46 10.37 -3.72
CA ILE A 111 -7.89 10.53 -3.51
C ILE A 111 -8.51 10.40 -4.90
N PRO A 112 -9.35 9.39 -5.16
CA PRO A 112 -9.98 9.25 -6.47
C PRO A 112 -10.78 10.51 -6.80
N GLU A 113 -10.70 10.98 -8.04
CA GLU A 113 -11.52 12.12 -8.51
C GLU A 113 -13.02 11.79 -8.53
N ASP A 114 -13.35 10.49 -8.59
CA ASP A 114 -14.72 9.98 -8.54
C ASP A 114 -15.07 9.60 -7.09
N ASP A 115 -16.18 10.13 -6.55
CA ASP A 115 -16.68 9.89 -5.19
C ASP A 115 -17.18 8.43 -4.98
N ARG A 116 -16.81 7.53 -5.88
CA ARG A 116 -17.08 6.10 -5.75
C ARG A 116 -16.35 5.57 -4.52
N ARG A 117 -17.12 5.35 -3.46
CA ARG A 117 -16.67 4.65 -2.26
C ARG A 117 -16.17 3.24 -2.56
N GLN A 118 -16.73 2.59 -3.58
CA GLN A 118 -16.32 1.25 -4.03
C GLN A 118 -15.29 1.33 -5.18
N PRO A 119 -14.28 0.43 -5.20
CA PRO A 119 -13.32 0.33 -6.28
C PRO A 119 -13.96 -0.29 -7.53
N SER A 120 -13.44 0.09 -8.69
CA SER A 120 -13.62 -0.69 -9.92
C SER A 120 -12.58 -1.82 -9.99
N GLU A 121 -12.80 -2.83 -10.86
CA GLU A 121 -11.81 -3.91 -11.06
C GLU A 121 -10.42 -3.39 -11.43
N ALA A 122 -10.36 -2.31 -12.21
CA ALA A 122 -9.13 -1.67 -12.64
C ALA A 122 -8.35 -0.97 -11.49
N GLN A 123 -8.87 -1.00 -10.27
CA GLN A 123 -8.23 -0.43 -9.07
C GLN A 123 -7.84 -1.51 -8.04
N LEU A 124 -8.14 -2.78 -8.31
CA LEU A 124 -7.88 -3.85 -7.35
C LEU A 124 -6.51 -4.48 -7.53
N TRP A 125 -5.83 -4.67 -6.41
CA TRP A 125 -4.50 -5.28 -6.31
C TRP A 125 -4.61 -6.78 -6.07
N GLN A 126 -3.57 -7.52 -6.40
CA GLN A 126 -3.47 -8.95 -6.05
C GLN A 126 -2.27 -9.18 -5.13
N LEU A 127 -2.48 -10.04 -4.14
CA LEU A 127 -1.44 -10.56 -3.27
C LEU A 127 -1.16 -12.01 -3.67
N GLU A 128 -0.19 -12.24 -4.55
CA GLU A 128 0.12 -13.61 -4.97
C GLU A 128 0.70 -14.42 -3.81
N GLY A 129 0.23 -15.65 -3.68
CA GLY A 129 0.61 -16.54 -2.58
C GLY A 129 -0.10 -16.25 -1.26
N PHE A 130 -1.08 -15.32 -1.24
CA PHE A 130 -1.89 -15.04 -0.06
C PHE A 130 -3.20 -15.82 -0.06
N ASP A 131 -3.53 -16.43 1.07
CA ASP A 131 -4.84 -17.02 1.35
C ASP A 131 -5.45 -16.36 2.60
N PRO A 132 -6.54 -15.59 2.46
CA PRO A 132 -7.18 -14.91 3.58
C PRO A 132 -7.93 -15.85 4.54
N ALA A 133 -8.12 -17.13 4.20
CA ALA A 133 -8.83 -18.09 5.06
C ALA A 133 -8.16 -18.31 6.44
N HIS A 134 -6.87 -17.94 6.57
CA HIS A 134 -6.08 -18.12 7.79
C HIS A 134 -5.63 -16.80 8.43
N LEU A 135 -6.34 -15.70 8.17
CA LEU A 135 -6.07 -14.41 8.78
C LEU A 135 -6.26 -14.44 10.30
N ALA A 136 -5.23 -14.02 11.03
CA ALA A 136 -5.27 -13.83 12.48
C ALA A 136 -4.51 -12.56 12.89
N VAL A 137 -4.99 -11.89 13.93
CA VAL A 137 -4.33 -10.70 14.48
C VAL A 137 -2.93 -11.04 14.98
N GLY A 138 -1.97 -10.18 14.67
CA GLY A 138 -0.55 -10.36 15.01
C GLY A 138 0.21 -11.29 14.05
N TYR A 139 -0.48 -11.93 13.11
CA TYR A 139 0.16 -12.90 12.22
C TYR A 139 1.02 -12.20 11.16
N TRP A 140 2.15 -12.83 10.83
CA TRP A 140 3.07 -12.38 9.78
C TRP A 140 2.87 -13.23 8.54
N LEU A 141 2.37 -12.60 7.48
CA LEU A 141 2.32 -13.17 6.16
C LEU A 141 3.60 -12.77 5.43
N ASN A 142 4.32 -13.76 4.92
CA ASN A 142 5.62 -13.56 4.28
C ASN A 142 5.60 -14.19 2.89
N GLY A 143 6.40 -13.66 1.96
CA GLY A 143 6.58 -14.31 0.66
C GLY A 143 5.57 -13.90 -0.41
N MET A 144 4.85 -12.78 -0.24
CA MET A 144 3.85 -12.35 -1.22
C MET A 144 4.46 -11.45 -2.29
N THR A 145 3.98 -11.61 -3.51
CA THR A 145 4.19 -10.63 -4.59
C THR A 145 2.96 -9.74 -4.66
N LEU A 146 3.17 -8.43 -4.49
CA LEU A 146 2.12 -7.45 -4.75
C LEU A 146 2.06 -7.19 -6.25
N ARG A 147 0.90 -7.45 -6.87
CA ARG A 147 0.63 -7.08 -8.27
C ARG A 147 -0.30 -5.89 -8.35
N SER A 148 0.04 -4.97 -9.24
CA SER A 148 -0.81 -3.85 -9.57
C SER A 148 -2.07 -4.28 -10.31
N PRO A 149 -3.09 -3.40 -10.39
CA PRO A 149 -4.29 -3.68 -11.19
C PRO A 149 -3.99 -3.93 -12.68
N ARG A 150 -2.79 -3.54 -13.15
CA ARG A 150 -2.29 -3.80 -14.51
C ARG A 150 -1.56 -5.15 -14.65
N GLY A 151 -1.49 -5.94 -13.58
CA GLY A 151 -0.83 -7.26 -13.54
C GLY A 151 0.69 -7.21 -13.34
N HIS A 152 1.28 -6.01 -13.25
CA HIS A 152 2.71 -5.84 -13.03
C HIS A 152 3.09 -6.14 -11.58
N ALA A 153 4.19 -6.86 -11.39
CA ALA A 153 4.76 -7.04 -10.06
C ALA A 153 5.35 -5.72 -9.57
N VAL A 154 5.04 -5.35 -8.33
CA VAL A 154 5.65 -4.21 -7.67
C VAL A 154 7.12 -4.53 -7.38
N LYS A 155 7.96 -3.52 -7.57
CA LYS A 155 9.40 -3.53 -7.34
C LYS A 155 9.83 -2.34 -6.51
N ARG A 156 11.05 -2.39 -6.01
CA ARG A 156 11.71 -1.24 -5.39
C ARG A 156 12.64 -0.57 -6.41
N LEU A 157 12.40 0.70 -6.68
CA LEU A 157 13.19 1.51 -7.60
C LEU A 157 13.93 2.61 -6.83
N TYR A 158 15.26 2.57 -6.87
CA TYR A 158 16.09 3.65 -6.35
C TYR A 158 16.22 4.78 -7.38
N GLN A 159 15.66 5.94 -7.09
CA GLN A 159 15.78 7.12 -7.93
C GLN A 159 16.09 8.35 -7.10
N GLN A 160 17.11 9.12 -7.50
CA GLN A 160 17.55 10.33 -6.79
C GLN A 160 17.84 10.08 -5.29
N GLY A 161 18.30 8.87 -4.94
CA GLY A 161 18.58 8.47 -3.56
C GLY A 161 17.39 7.90 -2.79
N PHE A 162 16.21 7.79 -3.41
CA PHE A 162 14.97 7.36 -2.74
C PHE A 162 14.51 5.96 -3.20
N PRO A 163 14.09 5.07 -2.28
CA PRO A 163 13.64 3.72 -2.56
C PRO A 163 12.13 3.66 -2.80
N TYR A 164 11.69 4.17 -3.95
CA TYR A 164 10.28 4.16 -4.29
C TYR A 164 9.76 2.74 -4.52
N LEU A 165 8.50 2.49 -4.16
CA LEU A 165 7.77 1.35 -4.73
C LEU A 165 7.22 1.75 -6.09
N SER A 166 7.36 0.85 -7.06
CA SER A 166 6.97 1.11 -8.45
C SER A 166 6.53 -0.19 -9.12
N GLU A 167 5.57 -0.11 -10.03
CA GLU A 167 5.24 -1.20 -10.95
C GLU A 167 6.00 -1.10 -12.28
N SER A 168 7.00 -0.22 -12.36
CA SER A 168 7.92 -0.16 -13.50
C SER A 168 8.66 -1.49 -13.66
N SER A 169 8.99 -1.84 -14.91
CA SER A 169 9.87 -2.98 -15.21
C SER A 169 11.27 -2.81 -14.61
N SER A 170 11.70 -1.55 -14.46
CA SER A 170 12.92 -1.14 -13.80
C SER A 170 12.78 -1.19 -12.28
N GLY A 171 13.76 -1.80 -11.61
CA GLY A 171 13.80 -1.90 -10.16
C GLY A 171 14.24 -3.26 -9.68
N GLU A 172 14.46 -3.36 -8.38
CA GLU A 172 14.81 -4.58 -7.70
C GLU A 172 13.54 -5.33 -7.30
N ASP A 173 13.52 -6.62 -7.60
CA ASP A 173 12.51 -7.52 -7.07
C ASP A 173 12.62 -7.59 -5.55
N GLY A 174 11.49 -7.84 -4.91
CA GLY A 174 11.41 -7.99 -3.47
C GLY A 174 10.10 -8.63 -3.09
N ILE A 175 9.93 -8.81 -1.78
CA ILE A 175 8.80 -9.55 -1.23
C ILE A 175 8.02 -8.63 -0.31
N LEU A 176 6.72 -8.56 -0.54
CA LEU A 176 5.81 -7.94 0.42
C LEU A 176 5.67 -8.86 1.63
N MET A 177 5.82 -8.27 2.81
CA MET A 177 5.49 -8.90 4.07
C MET A 177 4.43 -8.06 4.77
N ILE A 178 3.50 -8.73 5.43
CA ILE A 178 2.32 -8.12 6.04
C ILE A 178 2.26 -8.58 7.48
N LYS A 179 2.16 -7.63 8.40
CA LYS A 179 1.82 -7.92 9.80
C LYS A 179 0.38 -7.50 10.02
N VAL A 180 -0.50 -8.49 10.25
CA VAL A 180 -1.92 -8.25 10.47
C VAL A 180 -2.12 -7.57 11.81
N VAL A 181 -2.78 -6.41 11.80
CA VAL A 181 -3.10 -5.61 12.99
C VAL A 181 -4.53 -5.86 13.43
N GLN A 182 -5.45 -6.06 12.49
CA GLN A 182 -6.87 -6.30 12.77
C GLN A 182 -7.51 -7.11 11.65
N VAL A 183 -8.47 -7.99 11.95
CA VAL A 183 -9.20 -8.81 10.96
C VAL A 183 -10.69 -8.45 10.95
N GLY A 184 -11.43 -8.90 9.92
CA GLY A 184 -12.88 -8.72 9.84
C GLY A 184 -13.29 -7.25 9.65
N GLN A 185 -12.43 -6.45 9.02
CA GLN A 185 -12.67 -5.01 8.87
C GLN A 185 -13.69 -4.75 7.76
N GLY A 186 -14.83 -4.16 8.11
CA GLY A 186 -15.82 -3.68 7.14
C GLY A 186 -15.27 -2.58 6.23
N TYR A 187 -16.13 -2.06 5.35
CA TYR A 187 -15.76 -0.86 4.61
C TYR A 187 -15.43 0.27 5.59
N PRO A 188 -14.41 1.08 5.29
CA PRO A 188 -14.06 2.20 6.14
C PRO A 188 -15.05 3.37 6.12
N PHE A 189 -16.15 3.27 5.38
CA PHE A 189 -17.17 4.31 5.30
C PHE A 189 -18.52 3.75 5.75
N PRO A 190 -19.28 4.48 6.60
CA PRO A 190 -20.68 4.20 6.86
C PRO A 190 -21.57 4.43 5.64
#